data_AF-A0A662EFB0-F1
#
_entry.id   AF-A0A662EFB0-F1
#
_cell.length_a   1.000
_cell.length_b   1.000
_cell.length_c   1.000
_cell.angle_alpha   90.00
_cell.angle_beta   90.00
_cell.angle_gamma   90.00
#
_symmetry.space_group_name_H-M   'P 1'
#
loop_
_entity.id
_entity.type
_entity.pdbx_description
1 polymer ?
#
loop_
_entity_poly.entity_id
_entity_poly.type
_entity_poly.pdbx_seq_one_letter_code
_entity_poly.pdbx_strand_id
1 'polypeptide(L)'
;TFRLPEGAFYMMLGLPVDDAEAFVRWMLTDFPGEETVMLAPGEGFYKTPGLGRDEARIAYVLKEDDLVRACEVLKQGLEAYQEVAPKAPV
;
A
#
# COMPACT_ATOMS: atom_id res chain seq x y z
N THR A 1 -1.85 -0.93 11.44
CA THR A 1 -3.21 -1.27 11.91
C THR A 1 -3.87 -2.24 10.94
N PHE A 2 -4.51 -3.30 11.43
CA PHE A 2 -5.35 -4.21 10.61
C PHE A 2 -6.72 -4.34 11.27
N ARG A 3 -7.79 -4.09 10.50
CA ARG A 3 -9.19 -4.28 10.93
C ARG A 3 -9.93 -5.03 9.83
N LEU A 4 -10.68 -6.05 10.23
CA LEU A 4 -11.52 -6.79 9.30
C LEU A 4 -12.68 -5.88 8.86
N PRO A 5 -12.92 -5.68 7.55
CA PRO A 5 -14.04 -4.88 7.09
C PRO A 5 -15.36 -5.60 7.34
N GLU A 6 -16.37 -4.88 7.83
CA GLU A 6 -17.73 -5.41 8.07
C GLU A 6 -18.65 -5.26 6.86
N GLY A 7 -18.17 -4.64 5.77
CA GLY A 7 -18.91 -4.40 4.54
C GLY A 7 -18.13 -3.52 3.57
N ALA A 8 -18.80 -3.13 2.47
CA ALA A 8 -18.19 -2.49 1.30
C ALA A 8 -17.10 -3.35 0.63
N PHE A 9 -16.36 -2.77 -0.31
CA PHE A 9 -15.33 -3.45 -1.10
C PHE A 9 -13.96 -2.75 -0.94
N TYR A 10 -13.73 -2.11 0.21
CA TYR A 10 -12.48 -1.42 0.51
C TYR A 10 -11.92 -1.83 1.87
N MET A 11 -10.60 -1.79 2.01
CA MET A 11 -9.91 -1.89 3.29
C MET A 11 -8.87 -0.77 3.43
N MET A 12 -8.73 -0.21 4.63
CA MET A 12 -7.59 0.66 4.99
C MET A 12 -6.56 -0.19 5.74
N LEU A 13 -5.30 -0.10 5.36
CA LEU A 13 -4.19 -0.85 5.96
C LEU A 13 -3.03 0.08 6.26
N GLY A 14 -2.39 -0.12 7.40
CA GLY A 14 -1.07 0.45 7.67
C GLY A 14 0.01 -0.38 6.99
N LEU A 15 0.83 0.26 6.17
CA LEU A 15 1.98 -0.32 5.48
C LEU A 15 3.25 -0.18 6.34
N PRO A 16 4.21 -1.11 6.24
CA PRO A 16 5.50 -1.02 6.92
C PRO A 16 6.46 -0.03 6.22
N VAL A 17 5.99 1.19 5.96
CA VAL A 17 6.73 2.30 5.34
C VAL A 17 6.54 3.59 6.16
N ASP A 18 7.37 4.60 5.93
CA ASP A 18 7.24 5.91 6.59
C ASP A 18 6.27 6.87 5.87
N ASP A 19 6.08 6.66 4.58
CA ASP A 19 5.20 7.47 3.72
C ASP A 19 4.61 6.58 2.62
N ALA A 20 3.29 6.34 2.70
CA ALA A 20 2.58 5.50 1.76
C ALA A 20 2.46 6.13 0.37
N GLU A 21 2.43 7.47 0.26
CA GLU A 21 2.40 8.15 -1.04
C GLU A 21 3.72 7.96 -1.78
N ALA A 22 4.85 8.11 -1.06
CA ALA A 22 6.17 7.88 -1.63
C ALA A 22 6.32 6.43 -2.12
N PHE A 23 5.88 5.44 -1.32
CA PHE A 23 5.88 4.04 -1.71
C PHE A 23 5.02 3.76 -2.95
N VAL A 24 3.78 4.25 -2.97
CA VAL A 24 2.86 4.05 -4.11
C VAL A 24 3.43 4.69 -5.38
N ARG A 25 4.04 5.88 -5.29
CA ARG A 25 4.71 6.50 -6.43
C ARG A 25 5.85 5.63 -6.94
N TRP A 26 6.73 5.18 -6.04
CA TRP A 26 7.86 4.34 -6.36
C TRP A 26 7.45 3.01 -7.04
N MET A 27 6.36 2.38 -6.57
CA MET A 27 5.80 1.19 -7.21
C MET A 27 5.49 1.40 -8.69
N LEU A 28 5.05 2.61 -9.08
CA LEU A 28 4.69 2.93 -10.46
C LEU A 28 5.88 3.39 -11.31
N THR A 29 6.93 3.95 -10.70
CA THR A 29 8.03 4.61 -11.42
C THR A 29 9.32 3.82 -11.43
N ASP A 30 9.67 3.16 -10.32
CA ASP A 30 11.03 2.65 -10.07
C ASP A 30 11.06 1.18 -9.66
N PHE A 31 9.92 0.58 -9.29
CA PHE A 31 9.85 -0.84 -8.96
C PHE A 31 10.27 -1.70 -10.16
N PRO A 32 11.30 -2.56 -10.03
CA PRO A 32 11.87 -3.29 -11.16
C PRO A 32 11.10 -4.57 -11.53
N GLY A 33 9.90 -4.78 -10.98
CA GLY A 33 9.06 -5.93 -11.29
C GLY A 33 8.43 -5.86 -12.68
N GLU A 34 8.08 -7.02 -13.24
CA GLU A 34 7.36 -7.10 -14.53
C GLU A 34 5.91 -6.60 -14.43
N GLU A 35 5.35 -6.64 -13.22
CA GLU A 35 4.00 -6.19 -12.88
C GLU A 35 4.09 -5.21 -11.71
N THR A 36 3.10 -4.32 -11.58
CA THR A 36 3.02 -3.39 -10.45
C THR A 36 1.59 -3.31 -9.91
N VAL A 37 1.44 -2.74 -8.71
CA VAL A 37 0.14 -2.47 -8.10
C VAL A 37 0.04 -1.01 -7.70
N MET A 38 -1.15 -0.44 -7.88
CA MET A 38 -1.48 0.90 -7.43
C MET A 38 -2.43 0.83 -6.23
N LEU A 39 -2.13 1.59 -5.19
CA LEU A 39 -2.99 1.77 -4.02
C LEU A 39 -3.39 3.24 -3.91
N ALA A 40 -4.44 3.55 -3.13
CA ALA A 40 -4.79 4.93 -2.82
C ALA A 40 -4.14 5.34 -1.48
N PRO A 41 -3.24 6.34 -1.43
CA PRO A 41 -2.62 6.80 -0.19
C PRO A 41 -3.64 7.26 0.86
N GLY A 42 -3.38 6.94 2.13
CA GLY A 42 -4.29 7.13 3.26
C GLY A 42 -4.46 8.59 3.68
N GLU A 43 -3.41 9.41 3.60
CA GLU A 43 -3.44 10.83 4.03
C GLU A 43 -4.60 11.61 3.38
N GLY A 44 -4.91 11.36 2.11
CA GLY A 44 -6.01 12.02 1.40
C GLY A 44 -7.41 11.71 1.93
N PHE A 45 -7.57 10.70 2.80
CA PHE A 45 -8.85 10.33 3.42
C PHE A 45 -9.12 11.03 4.75
N TYR A 46 -8.11 11.68 5.33
CA TYR A 46 -8.23 12.33 6.64
C TYR A 46 -8.10 13.85 6.50
N LYS A 47 -8.93 14.58 7.27
CA LYS A 47 -8.78 16.05 7.40
C LYS A 47 -7.67 16.44 8.38
N THR A 48 -7.36 15.55 9.32
CA THR A 48 -6.34 15.78 10.35
C THR A 48 -4.95 15.64 9.73
N PRO A 49 -4.09 16.68 9.79
CA PRO A 49 -2.76 16.61 9.23
C PRO A 49 -1.93 15.46 9.83
N GLY A 50 -1.20 14.74 8.97
CA GLY A 50 -0.32 13.63 9.34
C GLY A 50 -1.01 12.30 9.65
N LEU A 51 -2.35 12.26 9.69
CA LEU A 51 -3.09 11.01 9.90
C LEU A 51 -3.17 10.22 8.59
N GLY A 52 -2.90 8.92 8.66
CA GLY A 52 -2.91 8.04 7.49
C GLY A 52 -1.63 8.10 6.64
N ARG A 53 -0.55 8.69 7.15
CA ARG A 53 0.73 8.86 6.46
C ARG A 53 1.34 7.54 6.00
N ASP A 54 1.25 6.51 6.83
CA ASP A 54 1.69 5.15 6.53
C ASP A 54 0.52 4.23 6.15
N GLU A 55 -0.67 4.78 5.90
CA GLU A 55 -1.85 4.00 5.52
C GLU A 55 -2.11 4.06 4.00
N ALA A 56 -2.72 3.01 3.46
CA ALA A 56 -3.24 2.98 2.11
C ALA A 56 -4.59 2.25 2.05
N ARG A 57 -5.44 2.63 1.10
CA ARG A 57 -6.73 1.99 0.84
C ARG A 57 -6.62 1.05 -0.36
N ILE A 58 -7.02 -0.21 -0.16
CA ILE A 58 -7.18 -1.23 -1.20
C ILE A 58 -8.67 -1.34 -1.58
N ALA A 59 -8.94 -1.57 -2.86
CA ALA A 59 -10.27 -1.86 -3.40
C ALA A 59 -10.33 -3.29 -3.97
N TYR A 60 -11.29 -4.10 -3.52
CA TYR A 60 -11.50 -5.47 -4.01
C TYR A 60 -12.36 -5.46 -5.29
N VAL A 61 -11.78 -4.96 -6.39
CA VAL A 61 -12.48 -4.73 -7.66
C VAL A 61 -11.93 -5.56 -8.83
N LEU A 62 -11.06 -6.51 -8.53
CA LEU A 62 -10.50 -7.47 -9.48
C LEU A 62 -11.08 -8.87 -9.24
N LYS A 63 -10.80 -9.81 -10.15
CA LYS A 63 -11.08 -11.23 -9.93
C LYS A 63 -10.24 -11.75 -8.77
N GLU A 64 -10.67 -12.83 -8.13
CA GLU A 64 -9.99 -13.40 -6.96
C GLU A 64 -8.51 -13.74 -7.26
N ASP A 65 -8.23 -14.39 -8.38
CA ASP A 65 -6.86 -14.75 -8.78
C ASP A 65 -5.99 -13.50 -9.00
N ASP A 66 -6.55 -12.45 -9.60
CA ASP A 66 -5.86 -11.18 -9.83
C ASP A 66 -5.57 -10.46 -8.49
N LEU A 67 -6.48 -10.57 -7.50
CA LEU A 67 -6.27 -10.03 -6.15
C LEU A 67 -5.15 -10.78 -5.42
N VAL A 68 -5.11 -12.11 -5.53
CA VAL A 68 -4.02 -12.92 -4.95
C VAL A 68 -2.69 -12.51 -5.58
N ARG A 69 -2.65 -12.39 -6.91
CA ARG A 69 -1.45 -11.95 -7.62
C ARG A 69 -1.02 -10.53 -7.24
N ALA A 70 -1.96 -9.61 -7.15
CA ALA A 70 -1.69 -8.23 -6.70
C ALA A 70 -1.12 -8.20 -5.28
N CYS A 71 -1.59 -9.07 -4.37
CA CYS A 71 -1.02 -9.18 -3.02
C CYS A 71 0.43 -9.70 -3.05
N GLU A 72 0.75 -10.65 -3.94
CA GLU A 72 2.13 -11.14 -4.11
C GLU A 72 3.06 -10.03 -4.63
N VAL A 73 2.62 -9.28 -5.65
CA VAL A 73 3.37 -8.15 -6.21
C VAL A 73 3.55 -7.05 -5.17
N LEU A 74 2.52 -6.74 -4.38
CA LEU A 74 2.61 -5.80 -3.27
C LEU A 74 3.65 -6.22 -2.24
N LYS A 75 3.68 -7.51 -1.87
CA LYS A 75 4.67 -8.05 -0.94
C LYS A 75 6.10 -7.86 -1.47
N GLN A 76 6.34 -8.24 -2.72
CA GLN A 76 7.66 -8.06 -3.36
C GLN A 76 8.06 -6.59 -3.43
N GLY A 77 7.11 -5.71 -3.75
CA GLY A 77 7.31 -4.27 -3.77
C GLY A 77 7.71 -3.71 -2.41
N LEU A 78 7.03 -4.14 -1.33
CA LEU A 78 7.37 -3.74 0.04
C LEU A 78 8.76 -4.21 0.46
N GLU A 79 9.12 -5.45 0.14
CA GLU A 79 10.46 -6.01 0.43
C GLU A 79 11.54 -5.22 -0.32
N ALA A 80 11.36 -4.96 -1.61
CA ALA A 80 12.31 -4.17 -2.40
C ALA A 80 12.38 -2.70 -1.97
N TYR A 81 11.26 -2.10 -1.56
CA TYR A 81 11.23 -0.72 -1.10
C TYR A 81 12.01 -0.53 0.21
N GLN A 82 11.99 -1.53 1.11
CA GLN A 82 12.75 -1.46 2.36
C GLN A 82 14.26 -1.37 2.16
N GLU A 83 14.79 -1.91 1.05
CA GLU A 83 16.22 -1.81 0.73
C GLU A 83 16.62 -0.41 0.24
N VAL A 84 15.70 0.35 -0.37
CA VAL A 84 15.96 1.70 -0.90
C VAL A 84 15.54 2.81 0.06
N ALA A 85 14.53 2.55 0.89
CA ALA A 85 13.98 3.46 1.87
C ALA A 85 13.64 2.70 3.17
N PRO A 86 14.66 2.37 3.99
CA PRO A 86 14.46 1.66 5.24
C PRO A 86 13.56 2.47 6.17
N LYS A 87 12.53 1.83 6.74
CA LYS A 87 11.67 2.46 7.73
C LYS A 87 12.51 2.84 8.95
N ALA A 88 12.38 4.06 9.45
CA ALA A 88 13.09 4.48 10.66
C ALA A 88 12.76 3.54 11.84
N PRO A 89 13.74 3.18 12.68
CA PRO A 89 13.47 2.40 13.89
C PRO A 89 12.50 3.18 14.79
N VAL A 90 11.49 2.48 15.29
CA VAL A 90 10.49 2.99 16.25
C VAL A 90 11.11 3.12 17.64
#